data_AF-A0A9Q9ES21-F1
#
_entry.id   AF-A0A9Q9ES21-F1
#
_cell.length_a   1.000
_cell.length_b   1.000
_cell.length_c   1.000
_cell.angle_alpha   90.00
_cell.angle_beta   90.00
_cell.angle_gamma   90.00
#
_symmetry.space_group_name_H-M   'P 1'
#
loop_
_entity.id
_entity.type
_entity.pdbx_description
1 polymer ?
#
loop_
_entity_poly.entity_id
_entity_poly.type
_entity_poly.pdbx_seq_one_letter_code
_entity_poly.pdbx_strand_id
1 'polypeptide(L)'
;MKIEEEYQKIIDYCEQLDYSDLEAVFEYADKKVFGHSSELALIIMINCAIKQPKWLDDIMEHTELLLYYEGNKSIYDYILSKYKTITDKDVLCLLDEFLKILEKKYSKVNVKLERD
;
A
#
# COMPACT_ATOMS: atom_id res chain seq x y z
N MET A 1 26.34 10.44 -6.89
CA MET A 1 25.89 9.74 -5.68
C MET A 1 25.31 10.77 -4.73
N LYS A 2 24.00 10.94 -4.78
CA LYS A 2 23.17 11.86 -3.97
C LYS A 2 21.74 11.31 -3.98
N ILE A 3 21.32 10.84 -5.17
CA ILE A 3 20.07 10.12 -5.38
C ILE A 3 19.99 8.85 -4.49
N GLU A 4 21.04 8.03 -4.46
CA GLU A 4 21.08 6.82 -3.61
C GLU A 4 21.02 7.15 -2.12
N GLU A 5 21.72 8.21 -1.67
CA GLU A 5 21.73 8.63 -0.26
C GLU A 5 20.37 9.19 0.17
N GLU A 6 19.72 10.00 -0.68
CA GLU A 6 18.37 10.50 -0.41
C GLU A 6 17.33 9.38 -0.45
N TYR A 7 17.48 8.40 -1.34
CA TYR A 7 16.60 7.23 -1.37
C TYR A 7 16.77 6.35 -0.14
N GLN A 8 18.00 6.10 0.31
CA GLN A 8 18.27 5.33 1.53
C GLN A 8 17.69 6.03 2.77
N LYS A 9 17.81 7.36 2.88
CA LYS A 9 17.17 8.12 3.97
C LYS A 9 15.65 7.97 3.99
N ILE A 10 15.02 7.92 2.81
CA ILE A 10 13.57 7.71 2.71
C ILE A 10 13.23 6.30 3.19
N ILE A 11 13.97 5.27 2.76
CA ILE A 11 13.77 3.87 3.23
C ILE A 11 13.93 3.78 4.75
N ASP A 12 15.06 4.24 5.29
CA ASP A 12 15.35 4.17 6.72
C ASP A 12 14.28 4.87 7.56
N TYR A 13 13.76 6.00 7.07
CA TYR A 13 12.65 6.71 7.71
C TYR A 13 11.35 5.92 7.63
N CYS A 14 11.04 5.31 6.49
CA CYS A 14 9.85 4.49 6.30
C CYS A 14 9.85 3.23 7.19
N GLU A 15 11.01 2.61 7.40
CA GLU A 15 11.18 1.47 8.31
C GLU A 15 10.98 1.86 9.79
N GLN A 16 11.21 3.13 10.13
CA GLN A 16 11.07 3.68 11.48
C GLN A 16 9.72 4.37 11.73
N LEU A 17 8.79 4.35 10.77
CA LEU A 17 7.50 5.01 10.92
C LEU A 17 6.73 4.42 12.11
N ASP A 18 6.48 5.28 13.10
CA ASP A 18 5.54 5.00 14.17
C ASP A 18 4.12 5.24 13.65
N TYR A 19 3.34 4.16 13.60
CA TYR A 19 1.94 4.18 13.14
C TYR A 19 0.97 4.60 14.27
N SER A 20 1.45 5.38 15.24
CA SER A 20 0.63 5.95 16.32
C SER A 20 -0.28 7.08 15.82
N ASP A 21 0.16 7.84 14.81
CA ASP A 21 -0.62 8.87 14.12
C ASP A 21 -0.78 8.51 12.64
N LEU A 22 -1.83 7.76 12.35
CA LEU A 22 -2.07 7.22 11.01
C LEU A 22 -2.38 8.28 9.96
N GLU A 23 -3.00 9.38 10.35
CA GLU A 23 -3.36 10.47 9.44
C GLU A 23 -2.11 11.23 8.99
N ALA A 24 -1.22 11.56 9.93
CA ALA A 24 0.06 12.20 9.61
C ALA A 24 0.96 11.30 8.75
N VAL A 25 1.01 9.99 9.04
CA VAL A 25 1.79 9.03 8.24
C VAL A 25 1.21 8.89 6.83
N PHE A 26 -0.13 8.83 6.71
CA PHE A 26 -0.80 8.78 5.42
C PHE A 26 -0.54 10.04 4.60
N GLU A 27 -0.72 11.22 5.20
CA GLU A 27 -0.46 12.51 4.54
C GLU A 27 1.00 12.63 4.08
N TYR A 28 1.95 12.15 4.89
CA TYR A 28 3.36 12.12 4.51
C TYR A 28 3.61 11.20 3.31
N ALA A 29 3.02 10.00 3.31
CA ALA A 29 3.12 9.07 2.18
C ALA A 29 2.60 9.71 0.89
N ASP A 30 1.43 10.35 0.96
CA ASP A 30 0.78 11.00 -0.18
C ASP A 30 1.57 12.22 -0.68
N LYS A 31 1.92 13.16 0.22
CA LYS A 31 2.48 14.45 -0.20
C LYS A 31 3.98 14.44 -0.41
N LYS A 32 4.72 13.50 0.21
CA LYS A 32 6.19 13.47 0.16
C LYS A 32 6.71 12.23 -0.54
N VAL A 33 6.29 11.05 -0.10
CA VAL A 33 6.87 9.80 -0.63
C VAL A 33 6.40 9.54 -2.06
N PHE A 34 5.13 9.81 -2.36
CA PHE A 34 4.55 9.51 -3.68
C PHE A 34 5.28 10.23 -4.82
N GLY A 35 5.72 11.47 -4.61
CA GLY A 35 6.50 12.23 -5.59
C GLY A 35 7.88 11.63 -5.90
N HIS A 36 8.37 10.72 -5.06
CA HIS A 36 9.63 10.01 -5.23
C HIS A 36 9.45 8.55 -5.65
N SER A 37 8.47 7.86 -5.07
CA SER A 37 8.13 6.46 -5.36
C SER A 37 6.68 6.18 -5.00
N SER A 38 5.84 5.99 -6.01
CA SER A 38 4.44 5.59 -5.82
C SER A 38 4.32 4.20 -5.18
N GLU A 39 5.26 3.30 -5.48
CA GLU A 39 5.32 1.97 -4.85
C GLU A 39 5.55 2.04 -3.34
N LEU A 40 6.54 2.81 -2.90
CA LEU A 40 6.83 2.96 -1.48
C LEU A 40 5.70 3.69 -0.75
N ALA A 41 5.13 4.74 -1.37
CA ALA A 41 3.98 5.45 -0.82
C ALA A 41 2.78 4.50 -0.62
N LEU A 42 2.47 3.69 -1.62
CA LEU A 42 1.39 2.70 -1.53
C LEU A 42 1.61 1.67 -0.44
N ILE A 43 2.85 1.18 -0.25
CA ILE A 43 3.17 0.26 0.86
C ILE A 43 2.86 0.90 2.22
N ILE A 44 3.22 2.18 2.41
CA ILE A 44 2.97 2.91 3.66
C ILE A 44 1.47 3.12 3.86
N MET A 45 0.74 3.54 2.82
CA MET A 45 -0.71 3.75 2.87
C MET A 45 -1.47 2.47 3.20
N ILE A 46 -1.09 1.34 2.58
CA ILE A 46 -1.64 0.02 2.90
C ILE A 46 -1.38 -0.32 4.37
N ASN A 47 -0.19 -0.02 4.90
CA ASN A 47 0.09 -0.23 6.31
C ASN A 47 -0.76 0.65 7.22
N CYS A 48 -1.04 1.91 6.85
CA CYS A 48 -1.99 2.74 7.59
C CYS A 48 -3.37 2.09 7.64
N ALA A 49 -3.88 1.62 6.49
CA ALA A 49 -5.18 0.95 6.40
C ALA A 49 -5.22 -0.37 7.19
N ILE A 50 -4.13 -1.15 7.21
CA ILE A 50 -4.01 -2.38 8.03
C ILE A 50 -4.06 -2.05 9.53
N LYS A 51 -3.43 -0.95 9.95
CA LYS A 51 -3.35 -0.56 11.38
C LYS A 51 -4.65 -0.01 11.92
N GLN A 52 -5.51 0.51 11.05
CA GLN A 52 -6.86 0.93 11.38
C GLN A 52 -7.80 0.55 10.23
N PRO A 53 -8.27 -0.71 10.20
CA PRO A 53 -9.22 -1.17 9.18
C PRO A 53 -10.60 -0.58 9.48
N LYS A 54 -10.75 0.71 9.22
CA LYS A 54 -12.04 1.40 9.24
C LYS A 54 -12.57 1.42 7.82
N TRP A 55 -13.69 0.75 7.64
CA TRP A 55 -14.43 0.80 6.38
C TRP A 55 -14.93 2.23 6.14
N LEU A 56 -14.73 2.73 4.90
CA LEU A 56 -15.21 4.04 4.43
C LEU A 56 -14.53 5.23 5.11
N ASP A 57 -13.24 5.13 5.41
CA ASP A 57 -12.44 6.30 5.75
C ASP A 57 -11.63 6.82 4.54
N ASP A 58 -11.24 8.09 4.62
CA ASP A 58 -10.51 8.77 3.54
C ASP A 58 -9.19 8.05 3.19
N ILE A 59 -8.57 7.39 4.17
CA ILE A 59 -7.34 6.61 4.00
C ILE A 59 -7.59 5.42 3.08
N MET A 60 -8.64 4.63 3.35
CA MET A 60 -9.00 3.45 2.56
C MET A 60 -9.39 3.85 1.14
N GLU A 61 -10.32 4.79 0.98
CA GLU A 61 -10.82 5.21 -0.35
C GLU A 61 -9.69 5.75 -1.23
N HIS A 62 -8.80 6.56 -0.64
CA HIS A 62 -7.65 7.09 -1.36
C HIS A 62 -6.64 5.99 -1.70
N THR A 63 -6.38 5.05 -0.79
CA THR A 63 -5.49 3.91 -1.05
C THR A 63 -6.02 3.03 -2.20
N GLU A 64 -7.33 2.75 -2.22
CA GLU A 64 -7.98 1.99 -3.30
C GLU A 64 -7.83 2.68 -4.66
N LEU A 65 -8.04 3.99 -4.70
CA LEU A 65 -7.88 4.80 -5.91
C LEU A 65 -6.45 4.71 -6.44
N LEU A 66 -5.45 4.89 -5.57
CA LEU A 66 -4.04 4.82 -5.97
C LEU A 66 -3.62 3.40 -6.35
N LEU A 67 -4.14 2.36 -5.70
CA LEU A 67 -3.93 0.97 -6.13
C LEU A 67 -4.42 0.74 -7.56
N TYR A 68 -5.59 1.28 -7.90
CA TYR A 68 -6.11 1.15 -9.25
C TYR A 68 -5.21 1.81 -10.31
N TYR A 69 -4.68 3.01 -10.05
CA TYR A 69 -3.88 3.76 -11.02
C TYR A 69 -2.39 3.37 -11.03
N GLU A 70 -1.76 3.28 -9.86
CA GLU A 70 -0.31 3.11 -9.71
C GLU A 70 0.09 1.70 -9.26
N GLY A 71 -0.86 0.92 -8.73
CA GLY A 71 -0.60 -0.41 -8.22
C GLY A 71 0.07 -1.34 -9.25
N ASN A 72 1.07 -2.11 -8.82
CA ASN A 72 1.87 -2.96 -9.68
C ASN A 72 2.04 -4.37 -9.06
N LYS A 73 2.81 -5.24 -9.72
CA LYS A 73 3.03 -6.61 -9.25
C LYS A 73 3.74 -6.66 -7.90
N SER A 74 4.75 -5.82 -7.65
CA SER A 74 5.44 -5.76 -6.35
C SER A 74 4.46 -5.46 -5.21
N ILE A 75 3.52 -4.54 -5.45
CA ILE A 75 2.47 -4.16 -4.49
C ILE A 75 1.48 -5.31 -4.29
N TYR A 76 1.12 -6.02 -5.38
CA TYR A 76 0.29 -7.23 -5.28
C TYR A 76 0.95 -8.29 -4.40
N ASP A 77 2.22 -8.61 -4.68
CA ASP A 77 3.01 -9.60 -3.94
C ASP A 77 3.15 -9.19 -2.46
N TYR A 78 3.32 -7.89 -2.19
CA TYR A 78 3.31 -7.33 -0.84
C TYR A 78 1.98 -7.58 -0.12
N ILE A 79 0.84 -7.19 -0.71
CA ILE A 79 -0.49 -7.37 -0.12
C ILE A 79 -0.77 -8.86 0.10
N LEU A 80 -0.46 -9.71 -0.87
CA LEU A 80 -0.65 -11.15 -0.79
C LEU A 80 0.16 -11.76 0.36
N SER A 81 1.40 -11.31 0.58
CA SER A 81 2.22 -11.76 1.71
C SER A 81 1.60 -11.41 3.06
N LYS A 82 0.98 -10.22 3.19
CA LYS A 82 0.25 -9.81 4.40
C LYS A 82 -1.03 -10.63 4.57
N TYR A 83 -1.78 -10.82 3.48
CA TYR A 83 -3.01 -11.61 3.49
C TYR A 83 -2.78 -13.04 3.99
N LYS A 84 -1.67 -13.68 3.59
CA LYS A 84 -1.33 -15.04 4.02
C LYS A 84 -0.89 -15.15 5.50
N THR A 85 -0.48 -14.05 6.13
CA THR A 85 0.11 -14.05 7.48
C THR A 85 -0.81 -13.48 8.55
N ILE A 86 -1.83 -12.72 8.18
CA ILE A 86 -2.75 -12.07 9.11
C ILE A 86 -3.94 -12.98 9.43
N THR A 87 -4.43 -12.93 10.67
CA THR A 87 -5.61 -13.69 11.13
C THR A 87 -6.82 -12.81 11.44
N ASP A 88 -6.63 -11.49 11.56
CA ASP A 88 -7.70 -10.54 11.81
C ASP A 88 -8.65 -10.47 10.62
N LYS A 89 -9.95 -10.68 10.86
CA LYS A 89 -10.96 -10.79 9.80
C LYS A 89 -11.19 -9.47 9.08
N ASP A 90 -11.18 -8.35 9.79
CA ASP A 90 -11.45 -7.04 9.19
C ASP A 90 -10.28 -6.64 8.28
N VAL A 91 -9.05 -6.91 8.73
CA VAL A 91 -7.85 -6.72 7.92
C VAL A 91 -7.81 -7.68 6.71
N LEU A 92 -8.21 -8.94 6.88
CA LEU A 92 -8.28 -9.88 5.75
C LEU A 92 -9.27 -9.42 4.69
N CYS A 93 -10.45 -8.93 5.08
CA CYS A 93 -11.42 -8.39 4.13
C CYS A 93 -10.88 -7.14 3.40
N LEU A 94 -10.21 -6.23 4.11
CA LEU A 94 -9.54 -5.07 3.52
C LEU A 94 -8.51 -5.50 2.46
N LEU A 95 -7.60 -6.42 2.82
CA LEU A 95 -6.56 -6.89 1.92
C LEU A 95 -7.14 -7.65 0.72
N ASP A 96 -8.22 -8.40 0.89
CA ASP A 96 -8.92 -9.06 -0.20
C ASP A 96 -9.48 -8.07 -1.22
N GLU A 97 -10.06 -6.96 -0.76
CA GLU A 97 -10.52 -5.88 -1.64
C GLU A 97 -9.35 -5.23 -2.39
N PHE A 98 -8.23 -4.96 -1.73
CA PHE A 98 -7.04 -4.42 -2.39
C PHE A 98 -6.47 -5.39 -3.46
N LEU A 99 -6.44 -6.70 -3.18
CA LEU A 99 -6.04 -7.71 -4.17
C LEU A 99 -6.98 -7.72 -5.38
N LYS A 100 -8.30 -7.65 -5.14
CA LYS A 100 -9.31 -7.60 -6.22
C LYS A 100 -9.14 -6.37 -7.10
N ILE A 101 -8.76 -5.21 -6.55
CA ILE A 101 -8.49 -4.00 -7.33
C ILE A 101 -7.36 -4.26 -8.33
N LEU A 102 -6.25 -4.84 -7.87
CA LEU A 102 -5.09 -5.14 -8.71
C LEU A 102 -5.40 -6.24 -9.74
N GLU A 103 -6.13 -7.30 -9.36
CA GLU A 103 -6.57 -8.35 -10.28
C GLU A 103 -7.49 -7.79 -11.38
N LYS A 104 -8.42 -6.90 -11.03
CA LYS A 104 -9.26 -6.19 -12.00
C LYS A 104 -8.43 -5.27 -12.89
N LYS A 105 -7.40 -4.60 -12.37
CA LYS A 105 -6.49 -3.78 -13.16
C LYS A 105 -5.73 -4.61 -14.19
N TYR A 106 -5.09 -5.70 -13.77
CA TYR A 106 -4.25 -6.53 -14.62
C TYR A 106 -5.05 -7.38 -15.62
N SER A 107 -6.26 -7.83 -15.26
CA SER A 107 -7.13 -8.54 -16.19
C SER A 107 -7.52 -7.70 -17.41
N LYS A 108 -7.64 -6.37 -17.28
CA LYS A 108 -7.89 -5.45 -18.42
C LYS A 108 -6.77 -5.46 -19.46
N VAL A 109 -5.57 -5.87 -19.09
CA VAL A 109 -4.40 -6.00 -19.98
C VAL A 109 -4.04 -7.46 -20.26
N ASN A 110 -4.99 -8.40 -20.07
CA ASN A 110 -4.84 -9.85 -20.28
C ASN A 110 -3.75 -10.52 -19.43
N VAL A 111 -3.39 -9.92 -18.28
CA VAL A 111 -2.50 -10.53 -17.30
C VAL A 111 -3.35 -11.06 -16.15
N LYS A 112 -3.18 -12.34 -15.81
CA LYS A 112 -3.78 -12.93 -14.61
C LYS A 112 -2.75 -12.91 -13.48
N LEU A 113 -3.16 -12.33 -12.35
CA LEU A 113 -2.44 -12.47 -11.09
C LEU A 113 -3.05 -13.66 -10.36
N GLU A 114 -2.21 -14.57 -9.87
CA GLU A 114 -2.64 -15.81 -9.22
C GLU A 114 -2.30 -15.76 -7.73
N ARG A 115 -3.24 -16.23 -6.92
CA ARG A 115 -3.13 -16.32 -5.45
C ARG A 115 -2.62 -17.70 -5.05
N ASP A 116 -1.50 -18.12 -5.61
CA ASP A 116 -0.81 -19.37 -5.25
C ASP A 116 -0.05 -19.20 -3.93
#